data_AF-A0A0Q4K3G1-F1
#
_entry.id   AF-A0A0Q4K3G1-F1
#
_cell.length_a   1.000
_cell.length_b   1.000
_cell.length_c   1.000
_cell.angle_alpha   90.00
_cell.angle_beta   90.00
_cell.angle_gamma   90.00
#
_symmetry.space_group_name_H-M   'P 1'
#
loop_
_entity.id
_entity.type
_entity.pdbx_description
1 polymer ?
#
loop_
_entity_poly.entity_id
_entity_poly.type
_entity_poly.pdbx_seq_one_letter_code
_entity_poly.pdbx_strand_id
1 'polypeptide(L)'
;MVADLAASDLFGPATCPRLIVKVGSALLVAPDGQARRDWLASLVADIATRVADGQQIVIVSSGAIALGARRLGLAKGGRASLEDAQAAAATGQIALSSIWAELLGNHGMTAAQLLVTLDDLEDRRRYLNVSATLGRLLKLGVVPVVNENDSVATEEIRFGDNDRLAARVGAAARANGVVLLSDIDGLYDSNPHGNPNARLIPHVAQIDAGVMAMADTKSSSGMGSGGMVSKIEAARIATAAGANLAIATGRIDHPLARFGETGHGTVFATAGNAPARKAWLSGGLTDRGSIRIDAGAARALSSGRSLLPAGAIEIAGDFVRGDLVRIIDANGRAVARGLAEYDAGDAARIVGRRSDELADLLGYAPRSALVHRNHMALL
;
A
#
# COMPACT_ATOMS: atom_id res chain seq x y z
N MET A 1 -32.09 -2.90 3.33
CA MET A 1 -31.55 -4.26 3.09
C MET A 1 -30.27 -4.09 2.30
N VAL A 2 -29.13 -4.00 2.99
CA VAL A 2 -27.83 -4.12 2.34
C VAL A 2 -27.65 -5.63 2.16
N ALA A 3 -27.61 -6.10 0.92
CA ALA A 3 -27.37 -7.52 0.65
C ALA A 3 -26.05 -7.93 1.32
N ASP A 4 -26.03 -9.11 1.93
CA ASP A 4 -24.80 -9.79 2.37
C ASP A 4 -23.88 -9.95 1.16
N LEU A 5 -23.04 -8.94 0.91
CA LEU A 5 -21.93 -9.06 -0.04
C LEU A 5 -20.96 -10.04 0.59
N ALA A 6 -20.92 -11.26 0.08
CA ALA A 6 -19.95 -12.25 0.52
C ALA A 6 -18.54 -11.65 0.33
N ALA A 7 -17.59 -11.96 1.22
CA ALA A 7 -16.23 -11.43 1.11
C ALA A 7 -15.55 -11.82 -0.23
N SER A 8 -15.97 -12.94 -0.85
CA SER A 8 -15.63 -13.33 -2.22
C SER A 8 -15.90 -12.21 -3.23
N ASP A 9 -16.98 -11.46 -3.03
CA ASP A 9 -17.46 -10.45 -3.97
C ASP A 9 -16.67 -9.13 -3.84
N LEU A 10 -15.97 -8.89 -2.73
CA LEU A 10 -15.21 -7.66 -2.50
C LEU A 10 -13.70 -7.82 -2.68
N PHE A 11 -13.16 -9.03 -2.47
CA PHE A 11 -11.72 -9.31 -2.52
C PHE A 11 -11.32 -10.36 -3.57
N GLY A 12 -12.28 -10.85 -4.37
CA GLY A 12 -12.02 -11.79 -5.47
C GLY A 12 -11.32 -11.14 -6.67
N PRO A 13 -10.67 -11.93 -7.56
CA PRO A 13 -9.92 -11.42 -8.71
C PRO A 13 -10.70 -10.44 -9.62
N ALA A 14 -11.99 -10.73 -9.86
CA ALA A 14 -12.82 -9.93 -10.76
C ALA A 14 -13.18 -8.54 -10.20
N THR A 15 -13.42 -8.43 -8.89
CA THR A 15 -13.88 -7.20 -8.23
C THR A 15 -12.76 -6.45 -7.52
N CYS A 16 -11.67 -7.16 -7.20
CA CYS A 16 -10.46 -6.63 -6.60
C CYS A 16 -9.23 -6.97 -7.47
N PRO A 17 -9.07 -6.38 -8.67
CA PRO A 17 -7.95 -6.70 -9.56
C PRO A 17 -6.55 -6.54 -8.94
N ARG A 18 -6.42 -5.70 -7.92
CA ARG A 18 -5.17 -5.54 -7.16
C ARG A 18 -5.41 -5.61 -5.66
N LEU A 19 -4.73 -6.53 -4.99
CA LEU A 19 -4.90 -6.85 -3.58
C LEU A 19 -3.57 -6.74 -2.83
N ILE A 20 -3.59 -6.07 -1.67
CA ILE A 20 -2.52 -6.16 -0.68
C ILE A 20 -2.83 -7.28 0.29
N VAL A 21 -1.86 -8.15 0.56
CA VAL A 21 -1.95 -9.18 1.60
C VAL A 21 -0.89 -8.91 2.65
N LYS A 22 -1.31 -8.54 3.86
CA LYS A 22 -0.39 -8.31 4.96
C LYS A 22 -0.29 -9.55 5.84
N VAL A 23 0.96 -9.93 6.16
CA VAL A 23 1.29 -11.05 7.03
C VAL A 23 2.02 -10.53 8.27
N GLY A 24 1.41 -10.71 9.45
CA GLY A 24 2.02 -10.32 10.73
C GLY A 24 3.11 -11.30 11.21
N SER A 25 4.03 -10.80 12.05
CA SER A 25 5.15 -11.61 12.56
C SER A 25 4.69 -12.81 13.38
N ALA A 26 3.58 -12.68 14.12
CA ALA A 26 2.99 -13.75 14.93
C ALA A 26 2.46 -14.93 14.07
N LEU A 27 2.17 -14.69 12.80
CA LEU A 27 1.74 -15.75 11.87
C LEU A 27 2.93 -16.42 11.19
N LEU A 28 3.96 -15.64 10.87
CA LEU A 28 5.12 -16.07 10.10
C LEU A 28 6.19 -16.75 10.95
N VAL A 29 6.41 -16.30 12.19
CA VAL A 29 7.48 -16.78 13.06
C VAL A 29 6.89 -17.50 14.26
N ALA A 30 7.27 -18.76 14.45
CA ALA A 30 6.88 -19.59 15.58
C ALA A 30 7.56 -19.10 16.88
N PRO A 31 7.05 -19.49 18.07
CA PRO A 31 7.63 -19.09 19.35
C PRO A 31 9.11 -19.47 19.54
N ASP A 32 9.58 -20.51 18.84
CA ASP A 32 10.98 -20.94 18.85
C ASP A 32 11.90 -20.09 17.93
N GLY A 33 11.33 -19.09 17.24
CA GLY A 33 12.03 -18.19 16.33
C GLY A 33 12.16 -18.72 14.90
N GLN A 34 11.60 -19.88 14.58
CA GLN A 34 11.64 -20.44 13.22
C GLN A 34 10.49 -19.91 12.36
N ALA A 35 10.70 -19.83 11.05
CA ALA A 35 9.62 -19.52 10.13
C ALA A 35 8.64 -20.70 10.03
N ARG A 36 7.33 -20.41 10.09
CA ARG A 36 6.24 -21.38 9.86
C ARG A 36 6.11 -21.64 8.36
N ARG A 37 7.08 -22.37 7.80
CA ARG A 37 7.21 -22.59 6.35
C ARG A 37 5.99 -23.29 5.74
N ASP A 38 5.44 -24.31 6.39
CA ASP A 38 4.28 -25.05 5.87
C ASP A 38 3.04 -24.16 5.77
N TRP A 39 2.79 -23.38 6.82
CA TRP A 39 1.71 -22.39 6.82
C TRP A 39 1.92 -21.35 5.70
N LEU A 40 3.15 -20.84 5.54
CA LEU A 40 3.48 -19.87 4.51
C LEU A 40 3.32 -20.45 3.10
N ALA A 41 3.66 -21.73 2.91
CA ALA A 41 3.43 -22.45 1.65
C ALA A 41 1.93 -22.56 1.34
N SER A 42 1.07 -22.81 2.34
CA SER A 42 -0.38 -22.82 2.15
C SER A 42 -0.91 -21.45 1.70
N LEU A 43 -0.41 -20.35 2.28
CA LEU A 43 -0.75 -19.00 1.86
C LEU A 43 -0.24 -18.70 0.44
N VAL A 44 0.97 -19.14 0.10
CA VAL A 44 1.52 -18.96 -1.25
C VAL A 44 0.71 -19.73 -2.29
N ALA A 45 0.17 -20.91 -1.96
CA ALA A 45 -0.74 -21.64 -2.84
C ALA A 45 -2.05 -20.87 -3.10
N ASP A 46 -2.61 -20.19 -2.09
CA ASP A 46 -3.77 -19.30 -2.28
C ASP A 46 -3.43 -18.12 -3.20
N ILE A 47 -2.25 -17.50 -2.99
CA ILE A 47 -1.75 -16.40 -3.81
C ILE A 47 -1.56 -16.86 -5.26
N ALA A 48 -0.98 -18.04 -5.46
CA ALA A 48 -0.75 -18.62 -6.78
C ALA A 48 -2.06 -18.80 -7.56
N THR A 49 -3.10 -19.34 -6.90
CA THR A 49 -4.44 -19.48 -7.49
C THR A 49 -4.99 -18.13 -7.92
N ARG A 50 -4.95 -17.13 -7.04
CA ARG A 50 -5.45 -15.77 -7.34
C ARG A 50 -4.67 -15.08 -8.45
N VAL A 51 -3.35 -15.26 -8.51
CA VAL A 51 -2.49 -14.72 -9.58
C VAL A 51 -2.78 -15.40 -10.91
N ALA A 52 -3.02 -16.72 -10.92
CA ALA A 52 -3.44 -17.45 -12.12
C ALA A 52 -4.79 -16.95 -12.66
N ASP A 53 -5.69 -16.53 -11.76
CA ASP A 53 -6.97 -15.89 -12.11
C ASP A 53 -6.83 -14.39 -12.49
N GLY A 54 -5.61 -13.89 -12.63
CA GLY A 54 -5.30 -12.53 -13.09
C GLY A 54 -5.27 -11.45 -12.01
N GLN A 55 -5.37 -11.82 -10.73
CA GLN A 55 -5.27 -10.85 -9.62
C GLN A 55 -3.81 -10.43 -9.40
N GLN A 56 -3.57 -9.12 -9.33
CA GLN A 56 -2.27 -8.56 -8.99
C GLN A 56 -2.08 -8.50 -7.46
N ILE A 57 -1.16 -9.30 -6.92
CA ILE A 57 -0.91 -9.37 -5.46
C ILE A 57 0.35 -8.60 -5.08
N VAL A 58 0.28 -7.84 -3.99
CA VAL A 58 1.44 -7.30 -3.27
C VAL A 58 1.41 -7.82 -1.84
N ILE A 59 2.54 -8.33 -1.38
CA ILE A 59 2.69 -8.90 -0.04
C ILE A 59 3.34 -7.85 0.85
N VAL A 60 2.81 -7.67 2.06
CA VAL A 60 3.44 -6.85 3.11
C VAL A 60 3.76 -7.76 4.27
N SER A 61 5.03 -8.10 4.44
CA SER A 61 5.45 -9.15 5.38
C SER A 61 6.22 -8.58 6.55
N SER A 62 5.81 -8.91 7.77
CA SER A 62 6.64 -8.72 8.97
C SER A 62 7.56 -9.93 9.20
N GLY A 63 8.32 -9.91 10.30
CA GLY A 63 9.05 -11.08 10.81
C GLY A 63 10.57 -11.02 10.70
N ALA A 64 11.13 -10.03 9.99
CA ALA A 64 12.57 -9.86 9.83
C ALA A 64 13.31 -9.79 11.17
N ILE A 65 12.91 -8.89 12.08
CA ILE A 65 13.53 -8.76 13.42
C ILE A 65 13.52 -10.10 14.17
N ALA A 66 12.37 -10.80 14.24
CA ALA A 66 12.27 -12.05 14.99
C ALA A 66 13.17 -13.16 14.42
N LEU A 67 13.22 -13.30 13.08
CA LEU A 67 14.11 -14.25 12.40
C LEU A 67 15.59 -13.92 12.63
N GLY A 68 15.96 -12.64 12.54
CA GLY A 68 17.35 -12.22 12.70
C GLY A 68 17.82 -12.29 14.15
N ALA A 69 16.97 -11.91 15.10
CA ALA A 69 17.26 -12.00 16.53
C ALA A 69 17.66 -13.41 16.94
N ARG A 70 16.93 -14.41 16.44
CA ARG A 70 17.25 -15.81 16.72
C ARG A 70 18.60 -16.22 16.14
N ARG A 71 18.89 -15.80 14.92
CA ARG A 71 20.18 -16.09 14.24
C ARG A 71 21.37 -15.43 14.94
N LEU A 72 21.17 -14.24 15.48
CA LEU A 72 22.20 -13.48 16.19
C LEU A 72 22.28 -13.82 17.69
N GLY A 73 21.36 -14.63 18.22
CA GLY A 73 21.31 -14.95 19.65
C GLY A 73 20.92 -13.76 20.53
N LEU A 74 20.21 -12.77 19.99
CA LEU A 74 19.84 -11.55 20.71
C LEU A 74 18.67 -11.79 21.67
N ALA A 75 18.77 -11.23 22.87
CA ALA A 75 17.73 -11.31 23.89
C ALA A 75 16.46 -10.54 23.49
N LYS A 76 15.33 -10.84 24.17
CA LYS A 76 14.03 -10.16 23.97
C LYS A 76 13.55 -10.14 22.50
N GLY A 77 13.92 -11.15 21.72
CA GLY A 77 13.57 -11.22 20.30
C GLY A 77 14.19 -10.09 19.46
N GLY A 78 15.38 -9.61 19.85
CA GLY A 78 16.13 -8.58 19.13
C GLY A 78 15.62 -7.17 19.36
N ARG A 79 14.76 -6.93 20.36
CA ARG A 79 14.22 -5.60 20.67
C ARG A 79 14.68 -5.09 22.04
N ALA A 80 15.87 -5.49 22.46
CA ALA A 80 16.45 -5.02 23.72
C ALA A 80 16.97 -3.58 23.61
N SER A 81 17.40 -3.17 22.42
CA SER A 81 17.82 -1.81 22.05
C SER A 81 17.41 -1.51 20.59
N LEU A 82 17.56 -0.25 20.17
CA LEU A 82 17.36 0.15 18.77
C LEU A 82 18.34 -0.58 17.85
N GLU A 83 19.61 -0.63 18.26
CA GLU A 83 20.71 -1.22 17.52
C GLU A 83 20.51 -2.73 17.35
N ASP A 84 20.04 -3.41 18.41
CA ASP A 84 19.67 -4.83 18.33
C ASP A 84 18.53 -5.04 17.32
N ALA A 85 17.53 -4.15 17.31
CA ALA A 85 16.38 -4.27 16.41
C ALA A 85 16.80 -4.06 14.96
N GLN A 86 17.65 -3.07 14.68
CA GLN A 86 18.21 -2.79 13.36
C GLN A 86 19.12 -3.93 12.89
N ALA A 87 20.01 -4.43 13.75
CA ALA A 87 20.90 -5.56 13.43
C ALA A 87 20.12 -6.85 13.16
N ALA A 88 19.10 -7.14 13.98
CA ALA A 88 18.19 -8.24 13.79
C ALA A 88 17.37 -8.08 12.50
N ALA A 89 16.85 -6.90 12.22
CA ALA A 89 16.13 -6.63 10.97
C ALA A 89 17.02 -6.87 9.74
N ALA A 90 18.21 -6.29 9.69
CA ALA A 90 19.14 -6.44 8.58
C ALA A 90 19.49 -7.92 8.33
N THR A 91 19.77 -8.67 9.40
CA THR A 91 20.10 -10.10 9.32
C THR A 91 18.90 -10.96 8.91
N GLY A 92 17.74 -10.71 9.51
CA GLY A 92 16.55 -11.52 9.28
C GLY A 92 15.82 -11.19 7.99
N GLN A 93 16.01 -9.99 7.43
CA GLN A 93 15.41 -9.61 6.16
C GLN A 93 15.95 -10.47 5.00
N ILE A 94 17.24 -10.87 5.03
CA ILE A 94 17.80 -11.83 4.06
C ILE A 94 17.06 -13.17 4.15
N ALA A 95 16.84 -13.66 5.36
CA ALA A 95 16.11 -14.90 5.61
C ALA A 95 14.68 -14.82 5.08
N LEU A 96 13.97 -13.76 5.44
CA LEU A 96 12.59 -13.52 5.07
C LEU A 96 12.43 -13.45 3.56
N SER A 97 13.28 -12.67 2.88
CA SER A 97 13.27 -12.54 1.43
C SER A 97 13.56 -13.86 0.73
N SER A 98 14.53 -14.64 1.24
CA SER A 98 14.85 -15.96 0.68
C SER A 98 13.67 -16.93 0.77
N ILE A 99 12.96 -16.97 1.90
CA ILE A 99 11.81 -17.85 2.08
C ILE A 99 10.69 -17.46 1.11
N TRP A 100 10.35 -16.17 1.01
CA TRP A 100 9.33 -15.71 0.07
C TRP A 100 9.69 -15.98 -1.38
N ALA A 101 10.93 -15.70 -1.78
CA ALA A 101 11.39 -15.92 -3.15
C ALA A 101 11.36 -17.41 -3.52
N GLU A 102 11.80 -18.28 -2.62
CA GLU A 102 11.75 -19.73 -2.80
C GLU A 102 10.31 -20.24 -2.97
N LEU A 103 9.42 -19.90 -2.03
CA LEU A 103 8.05 -20.40 -2.05
C LEU A 103 7.26 -19.87 -3.24
N LEU A 104 7.37 -18.59 -3.58
CA LEU A 104 6.76 -18.02 -4.78
C LEU A 104 7.33 -18.65 -6.06
N GLY A 105 8.65 -18.88 -6.08
CA GLY A 105 9.35 -19.52 -7.20
C GLY A 105 8.89 -20.95 -7.48
N ASN A 106 8.52 -21.72 -6.45
CA ASN A 106 7.94 -23.06 -6.60
C ASN A 106 6.62 -23.07 -7.37
N HIS A 107 5.94 -21.91 -7.46
CA HIS A 107 4.72 -21.70 -8.25
C HIS A 107 4.97 -20.90 -9.53
N GLY A 108 6.23 -20.74 -9.96
CA GLY A 108 6.60 -19.98 -11.16
C GLY A 108 6.42 -18.45 -11.04
N MET A 109 6.18 -17.93 -9.83
CA MET A 109 6.04 -16.50 -9.58
C MET A 109 7.39 -15.89 -9.22
N THR A 110 7.71 -14.75 -9.84
CA THR A 110 8.90 -13.97 -9.47
C THR A 110 8.57 -13.06 -8.29
N ALA A 111 9.38 -13.12 -7.23
CA ALA A 111 9.32 -12.17 -6.13
C ALA A 111 10.21 -10.95 -6.39
N ALA A 112 9.80 -9.77 -5.94
CA ALA A 112 10.66 -8.59 -5.88
C ALA A 112 10.63 -7.96 -4.50
N GLN A 113 11.79 -7.80 -3.87
CA GLN A 113 11.89 -7.13 -2.59
C GLN A 113 11.70 -5.62 -2.76
N LEU A 114 10.95 -5.02 -1.83
CA LEU A 114 10.89 -3.58 -1.66
C LEU A 114 10.98 -3.24 -0.16
N LEU A 115 11.96 -2.43 0.22
CA LEU A 115 12.08 -1.90 1.57
C LEU A 115 11.75 -0.42 1.53
N VAL A 116 10.82 0.00 2.38
CA VAL A 116 10.35 1.40 2.47
C VAL A 116 10.18 1.77 3.92
N THR A 117 10.26 3.06 4.24
CA THR A 117 9.77 3.58 5.52
C THR A 117 8.37 4.17 5.37
N LEU A 118 7.66 4.37 6.48
CA LEU A 118 6.44 5.21 6.48
C LEU A 118 6.72 6.61 5.90
N ASP A 119 7.87 7.21 6.22
CA ASP A 119 8.28 8.54 5.72
C ASP A 119 8.49 8.56 4.19
N ASP A 120 8.89 7.44 3.59
CA ASP A 120 8.97 7.30 2.13
C ASP A 120 7.59 7.37 1.46
N LEU A 121 6.54 7.00 2.20
CA LEU A 121 5.15 6.98 1.73
C LEU A 121 4.38 8.26 2.09
N GLU A 122 4.91 9.08 3.00
CA GLU A 122 4.36 10.38 3.37
C GLU A 122 5.02 11.55 2.62
N ASP A 123 6.30 11.42 2.27
CA ASP A 123 6.97 12.35 1.37
C ASP A 123 6.51 12.15 -0.09
N ARG A 124 6.10 13.24 -0.75
CA ARG A 124 5.50 13.17 -2.09
C ARG A 124 6.47 12.66 -3.15
N ARG A 125 7.73 13.08 -3.12
CA ARG A 125 8.72 12.70 -4.13
C ARG A 125 9.06 11.21 -4.01
N ARG A 126 9.29 10.75 -2.78
CA ARG A 126 9.56 9.34 -2.48
C ARG A 126 8.33 8.47 -2.76
N TYR A 127 7.13 8.95 -2.42
CA TYR A 127 5.88 8.30 -2.76
C TYR A 127 5.72 8.06 -4.27
N LEU A 128 6.03 9.06 -5.11
CA LEU A 128 5.99 8.91 -6.56
C LEU A 128 6.96 7.83 -7.07
N ASN A 129 8.16 7.72 -6.47
CA ASN A 129 9.12 6.67 -6.81
C ASN A 129 8.60 5.28 -6.42
N VAL A 130 8.04 5.13 -5.23
CA VAL A 130 7.48 3.87 -4.75
C VAL A 130 6.28 3.44 -5.62
N SER A 131 5.35 4.36 -5.89
CA SER A 131 4.19 4.15 -6.77
C SER A 131 4.60 3.73 -8.19
N ALA A 132 5.61 4.38 -8.77
CA ALA A 132 6.12 4.04 -10.09
C ALA A 132 6.76 2.64 -10.12
N THR A 133 7.56 2.32 -9.11
CA THR A 133 8.24 1.02 -8.98
C THR A 133 7.24 -0.12 -8.82
N LEU A 134 6.31 -0.01 -7.87
CA LEU A 134 5.22 -0.97 -7.69
C LEU A 134 4.40 -1.13 -8.97
N GLY A 135 4.05 -0.02 -9.62
CA GLY A 135 3.32 -0.04 -10.89
C GLY A 135 4.07 -0.73 -12.02
N ARG A 136 5.40 -0.67 -12.05
CA ARG A 136 6.22 -1.38 -13.05
C ARG A 136 6.33 -2.86 -12.74
N LEU A 137 6.61 -3.24 -11.49
CA LEU A 137 6.70 -4.64 -11.05
C LEU A 137 5.40 -5.40 -11.35
N LEU A 138 4.26 -4.82 -10.99
CA LEU A 138 2.95 -5.45 -11.23
C LEU A 138 2.63 -5.61 -12.73
N LYS A 139 3.06 -4.68 -13.59
CA LYS A 139 2.93 -4.81 -15.05
C LYS A 139 3.83 -5.91 -15.63
N LEU A 140 4.91 -6.25 -14.95
CA LEU A 140 5.82 -7.35 -15.34
C LEU A 140 5.33 -8.71 -14.81
N GLY A 141 4.20 -8.77 -14.11
CA GLY A 141 3.69 -10.02 -13.50
C GLY A 141 4.46 -10.47 -12.26
N VAL A 142 5.29 -9.60 -11.69
CA VAL A 142 6.06 -9.87 -10.46
C VAL A 142 5.18 -9.66 -9.23
N VAL A 143 5.37 -10.47 -8.18
CA VAL A 143 4.75 -10.31 -6.86
C VAL A 143 5.70 -9.51 -5.96
N PRO A 144 5.43 -8.23 -5.66
CA PRO A 144 6.27 -7.46 -4.77
C PRO A 144 6.10 -7.93 -3.32
N VAL A 145 7.21 -8.11 -2.61
CA VAL A 145 7.26 -8.43 -1.18
C VAL A 145 7.85 -7.22 -0.46
N VAL A 146 6.96 -6.47 0.18
CA VAL A 146 7.26 -5.22 0.85
C VAL A 146 7.45 -5.46 2.35
N ASN A 147 8.47 -4.83 2.93
CA ASN A 147 8.61 -4.73 4.39
C ASN A 147 9.09 -3.32 4.75
N GLU A 148 8.93 -2.95 6.02
CA GLU A 148 9.53 -1.74 6.57
C GLU A 148 11.06 -1.84 6.48
N ASN A 149 11.74 -0.75 6.15
CA ASN A 149 13.20 -0.70 6.18
C ASN A 149 13.72 -0.48 7.61
N ASP A 150 13.44 -1.46 8.48
CA ASP A 150 13.77 -1.42 9.90
C ASP A 150 15.27 -1.23 10.17
N SER A 151 16.15 -1.52 9.21
CA SER A 151 17.61 -1.35 9.35
C SER A 151 18.08 0.11 9.37
N VAL A 152 17.24 1.04 8.91
CA VAL A 152 17.53 2.48 8.87
C VAL A 152 16.44 3.31 9.55
N ALA A 153 15.49 2.66 10.22
CA ALA A 153 14.41 3.31 10.96
C ALA A 153 14.92 3.88 12.29
N THR A 154 14.42 5.06 12.68
CA THR A 154 14.75 5.74 13.96
C THR A 154 13.74 5.40 15.05
N GLU A 155 14.07 5.67 16.33
CA GLU A 155 13.15 5.43 17.47
C GLU A 155 11.79 6.13 17.37
N GLU A 156 11.73 7.25 16.65
CA GLU A 156 10.50 8.02 16.40
C GLU A 156 9.51 7.22 15.54
N ILE A 157 10.04 6.32 14.70
CA ILE A 157 9.27 5.40 13.87
C ILE A 157 9.07 4.12 14.69
N ARG A 158 7.86 3.94 15.23
CA ARG A 158 7.52 2.70 15.96
C ARG A 158 7.73 1.50 15.04
N PHE A 159 8.69 0.65 15.39
CA PHE A 159 8.93 -0.63 14.70
C PHE A 159 7.65 -1.43 14.53
N GLY A 160 7.40 -1.91 13.31
CA GLY A 160 6.45 -2.99 13.06
C GLY A 160 4.97 -2.60 13.08
N ASP A 161 4.60 -1.37 12.69
CA ASP A 161 3.22 -1.07 12.29
C ASP A 161 2.99 -1.40 10.80
N ASN A 162 3.20 -2.67 10.46
CA ASN A 162 3.02 -3.12 9.08
C ASN A 162 1.54 -3.09 8.64
N ASP A 163 0.59 -2.88 9.57
CA ASP A 163 -0.82 -2.69 9.23
C ASP A 163 -1.01 -1.33 8.53
N ARG A 164 -0.47 -0.23 9.10
CA ARG A 164 -0.45 1.08 8.43
C ARG A 164 0.39 1.06 7.16
N LEU A 165 1.55 0.40 7.20
CA LEU A 165 2.39 0.22 6.00
C LEU A 165 1.58 -0.43 4.88
N ALA A 166 0.82 -1.49 5.18
CA ALA A 166 0.01 -2.18 4.18
C ALA A 166 -1.06 -1.29 3.56
N ALA A 167 -1.73 -0.46 4.36
CA ALA A 167 -2.70 0.51 3.85
C ALA A 167 -2.03 1.59 2.96
N ARG A 168 -0.87 2.11 3.37
CA ARG A 168 -0.10 3.11 2.60
C ARG A 168 0.46 2.52 1.30
N VAL A 169 1.00 1.30 1.34
CA VAL A 169 1.41 0.53 0.16
C VAL A 169 0.21 0.27 -0.75
N GLY A 170 -0.96 -0.05 -0.18
CA GLY A 170 -2.21 -0.16 -0.94
C GLY A 170 -2.56 1.12 -1.68
N ALA A 171 -2.44 2.27 -1.03
CA ALA A 171 -2.64 3.56 -1.67
C ALA A 171 -1.62 3.81 -2.80
N ALA A 172 -0.33 3.56 -2.57
CA ALA A 172 0.74 3.72 -3.57
C ALA A 172 0.57 2.77 -4.76
N ALA A 173 0.26 1.51 -4.48
CA ALA A 173 0.00 0.49 -5.48
C ALA A 173 -1.33 0.70 -6.21
N ARG A 174 -2.25 1.55 -5.72
CA ARG A 174 -3.65 1.64 -6.19
C ARG A 174 -4.34 0.29 -6.12
N ALA A 175 -4.31 -0.33 -4.96
CA ALA A 175 -5.04 -1.55 -4.66
C ALA A 175 -6.54 -1.26 -4.52
N ASN A 176 -7.36 -2.25 -4.85
CA ASN A 176 -8.80 -2.25 -4.63
C ASN A 176 -9.16 -2.80 -3.26
N GLY A 177 -8.28 -3.61 -2.69
CA GLY A 177 -8.45 -4.23 -1.38
C GLY A 177 -7.14 -4.39 -0.62
N VAL A 178 -7.26 -4.42 0.70
CA VAL A 178 -6.19 -4.80 1.64
C VAL A 178 -6.75 -5.88 2.56
N VAL A 179 -6.06 -7.01 2.67
CA VAL A 179 -6.39 -8.07 3.64
C VAL A 179 -5.28 -8.09 4.68
N LEU A 180 -5.64 -7.80 5.93
CA LEU A 180 -4.79 -7.95 7.10
C LEU A 180 -5.00 -9.35 7.69
N LEU A 181 -4.09 -10.27 7.40
CA LEU A 181 -4.07 -11.57 8.08
C LEU A 181 -3.52 -11.37 9.48
N SER A 182 -4.34 -11.69 10.49
CA SER A 182 -4.04 -11.48 11.90
C SER A 182 -4.19 -12.75 12.73
N ASP A 183 -3.69 -12.69 13.95
CA ASP A 183 -3.90 -13.66 15.00
C ASP A 183 -5.26 -13.52 15.73
N ILE A 184 -6.11 -12.63 15.23
CA ILE A 184 -7.50 -12.40 15.66
C ILE A 184 -8.41 -12.47 14.43
N ASP A 185 -9.65 -12.91 14.62
CA ASP A 185 -10.57 -13.15 13.52
C ASP A 185 -11.11 -11.85 12.90
N GLY A 186 -11.20 -10.77 13.68
CA GLY A 186 -11.62 -9.45 13.22
C GLY A 186 -11.81 -8.46 14.36
N LEU A 187 -12.60 -7.42 14.12
CA LEU A 187 -13.06 -6.46 15.12
C LEU A 187 -14.25 -7.04 15.89
N TYR A 188 -14.22 -6.93 17.22
CA TYR A 188 -15.31 -7.33 18.09
C TYR A 188 -15.93 -6.11 18.77
N ASP A 189 -17.20 -6.22 19.17
CA ASP A 189 -17.91 -5.19 19.94
C ASP A 189 -17.29 -4.93 21.34
N SER A 190 -16.47 -5.86 21.81
CA SER A 190 -15.74 -5.82 23.07
C SER A 190 -14.54 -6.77 23.01
N ASN A 191 -13.57 -6.65 23.93
CA ASN A 191 -12.37 -7.48 23.90
C ASN A 191 -12.71 -8.98 24.11
N PRO A 192 -12.50 -9.86 23.11
CA PRO A 192 -12.90 -11.27 23.18
C PRO A 192 -12.06 -12.09 24.16
N HIS A 193 -10.88 -11.61 24.57
CA HIS A 193 -10.08 -12.27 25.60
C HIS A 193 -10.62 -12.05 27.02
N GLY A 194 -11.35 -10.95 27.24
CA GLY A 194 -11.94 -10.61 28.54
C GLY A 194 -13.45 -10.81 28.61
N ASN A 195 -14.12 -10.92 27.46
CA ASN A 195 -15.56 -11.11 27.36
C ASN A 195 -15.89 -12.29 26.42
N PRO A 196 -16.30 -13.46 26.95
CA PRO A 196 -16.66 -14.61 26.12
C PRO A 196 -17.92 -14.37 25.26
N ASN A 197 -18.71 -13.34 25.58
CA ASN A 197 -19.89 -12.95 24.80
C ASN A 197 -19.58 -11.91 23.72
N ALA A 198 -18.30 -11.55 23.52
CA ALA A 198 -17.89 -10.61 22.49
C ALA A 198 -18.34 -11.11 21.11
N ARG A 199 -18.94 -10.23 20.32
CA ARG A 199 -19.45 -10.57 18.99
C ARG A 199 -18.57 -9.96 17.91
N LEU A 200 -18.20 -10.78 16.94
CA LEU A 200 -17.50 -10.34 15.75
C LEU A 200 -18.39 -9.36 14.97
N ILE A 201 -17.81 -8.24 14.55
CA ILE A 201 -18.46 -7.26 13.70
C ILE A 201 -18.10 -7.62 12.26
N PRO A 202 -19.03 -8.15 11.44
CA PRO A 202 -18.71 -8.63 10.10
C PRO A 202 -18.45 -7.47 9.12
N HIS A 203 -19.10 -6.33 9.33
CA HIS A 203 -19.06 -5.21 8.40
C HIS A 203 -19.08 -3.86 9.11
N VAL A 204 -18.19 -2.96 8.70
CA VAL A 204 -18.07 -1.58 9.18
C VAL A 204 -18.18 -0.65 7.97
N ALA A 205 -19.32 0.03 7.86
CA ALA A 205 -19.58 0.96 6.75
C ALA A 205 -18.87 2.32 6.92
N GLN A 206 -18.71 2.76 8.16
CA GLN A 206 -18.07 4.02 8.51
C GLN A 206 -17.27 3.84 9.80
N ILE A 207 -16.05 4.39 9.81
CA ILE A 207 -15.19 4.42 10.99
C ILE A 207 -15.50 5.72 11.74
N ASP A 208 -16.31 5.64 12.79
CA ASP A 208 -16.67 6.76 13.66
C ASP A 208 -15.99 6.64 15.04
N ALA A 209 -16.30 7.57 15.95
CA ALA A 209 -15.77 7.56 17.30
C ALA A 209 -16.15 6.29 18.09
N GLY A 210 -17.29 5.67 17.79
CA GLY A 210 -17.71 4.42 18.41
C GLY A 210 -16.84 3.25 17.97
N VAL A 211 -16.58 3.12 16.68
CA VAL A 211 -15.65 2.12 16.12
C VAL A 211 -14.23 2.31 16.67
N MET A 212 -13.76 3.56 16.77
CA MET A 212 -12.46 3.85 17.38
C MET A 212 -12.41 3.46 18.86
N ALA A 213 -13.49 3.71 19.62
CA ALA A 213 -13.58 3.36 21.03
C ALA A 213 -13.56 1.84 21.27
N MET A 214 -14.03 1.02 20.32
CA MET A 214 -13.94 -0.45 20.40
C MET A 214 -12.49 -0.92 20.46
N ALA A 215 -11.56 -0.21 19.79
CA ALA A 215 -10.13 -0.52 19.86
C ALA A 215 -9.44 -0.03 21.14
N ASP A 216 -10.03 0.92 21.86
CA ASP A 216 -9.44 1.61 23.02
C ASP A 216 -9.64 0.88 24.36
N THR A 217 -10.25 -0.31 24.36
CA THR A 217 -10.43 -1.11 25.57
C THR A 217 -9.15 -1.87 25.94
N LYS A 218 -8.18 -1.17 26.55
CA LYS A 218 -6.99 -1.70 27.25
C LYS A 218 -6.51 -3.05 26.72
N SER A 219 -5.76 -3.05 25.62
CA SER A 219 -5.10 -4.26 25.15
C SER A 219 -4.11 -4.79 26.21
N SER A 220 -4.36 -6.01 26.65
CA SER A 220 -3.66 -6.71 27.74
C SER A 220 -2.33 -7.36 27.35
N SER A 221 -1.64 -6.84 26.33
CA SER A 221 -0.30 -7.33 25.99
C SER A 221 0.61 -6.18 25.59
N GLY A 222 1.41 -5.71 26.55
CA GLY A 222 2.44 -4.69 26.36
C GLY A 222 3.62 -5.11 25.48
N MET A 223 3.40 -5.87 24.40
CA MET A 223 4.47 -6.39 23.52
C MET A 223 4.17 -6.41 22.01
N GLY A 224 3.07 -5.81 21.53
CA GLY A 224 2.76 -5.76 20.10
C GLY A 224 2.56 -4.33 19.59
N SER A 225 3.41 -3.89 18.64
CA SER A 225 3.23 -2.68 17.85
C SER A 225 2.02 -2.71 16.90
N GLY A 226 1.27 -3.83 16.83
CA GLY A 226 0.18 -4.10 15.90
C GLY A 226 -1.14 -4.51 16.56
N GLY A 227 -1.69 -3.66 17.42
CA GLY A 227 -2.99 -3.87 18.08
C GLY A 227 -4.21 -3.54 17.21
N MET A 228 -5.42 -3.64 17.77
CA MET A 228 -6.66 -3.31 17.05
C MET A 228 -6.70 -1.83 16.61
N VAL A 229 -6.15 -0.91 17.40
CA VAL A 229 -6.04 0.52 17.05
C VAL A 229 -5.30 0.72 15.71
N SER A 230 -4.16 0.03 15.53
CA SER A 230 -3.37 0.13 14.30
C SER A 230 -4.11 -0.47 13.09
N LYS A 231 -4.90 -1.53 13.28
CA LYS A 231 -5.76 -2.12 12.23
C LYS A 231 -6.91 -1.22 11.82
N ILE A 232 -7.57 -0.55 12.77
CA ILE A 232 -8.63 0.42 12.45
C ILE A 232 -8.02 1.65 11.77
N GLU A 233 -6.84 2.10 12.18
CA GLU A 233 -6.14 3.20 11.49
C GLU A 233 -5.74 2.80 10.06
N ALA A 234 -5.26 1.57 9.85
CA ALA A 234 -5.03 1.03 8.52
C ALA A 234 -6.33 0.99 7.69
N ALA A 235 -7.46 0.59 8.29
CA ALA A 235 -8.78 0.61 7.66
C ALA A 235 -9.17 2.02 7.23
N ARG A 236 -8.92 3.02 8.07
CA ARG A 236 -9.17 4.44 7.78
C ARG A 236 -8.32 4.93 6.60
N ILE A 237 -7.03 4.59 6.56
CA ILE A 237 -6.12 4.94 5.46
C ILE A 237 -6.56 4.26 4.15
N ALA A 238 -6.89 2.97 4.19
CA ALA A 238 -7.28 2.19 3.02
C ALA A 238 -8.61 2.67 2.43
N THR A 239 -9.64 2.83 3.26
CA THR A 239 -10.96 3.32 2.83
C THR A 239 -10.89 4.76 2.31
N ALA A 240 -10.10 5.64 2.95
CA ALA A 240 -9.80 6.97 2.44
C ALA A 240 -8.95 6.97 1.15
N ALA A 241 -8.32 5.85 0.78
CA ALA A 241 -7.65 5.68 -0.51
C ALA A 241 -8.58 5.06 -1.57
N GLY A 242 -9.81 4.71 -1.21
CA GLY A 242 -10.78 4.04 -2.07
C GLY A 242 -10.65 2.51 -2.12
N ALA A 243 -9.94 1.91 -1.18
CA ALA A 243 -9.78 0.45 -1.07
C ALA A 243 -10.60 -0.11 0.10
N ASN A 244 -11.23 -1.26 -0.10
CA ASN A 244 -11.81 -2.00 1.02
C ASN A 244 -10.67 -2.58 1.88
N LEU A 245 -10.90 -2.73 3.18
CA LEU A 245 -9.97 -3.42 4.05
C LEU A 245 -10.67 -4.54 4.81
N ALA A 246 -10.06 -5.73 4.85
CA ALA A 246 -10.51 -6.84 5.68
C ALA A 246 -9.50 -7.14 6.78
N ILE A 247 -10.00 -7.47 7.97
CA ILE A 247 -9.25 -8.18 9.00
C ILE A 247 -9.79 -9.60 9.01
N ALA A 248 -8.89 -10.57 8.84
CA ALA A 248 -9.24 -11.99 8.82
C ALA A 248 -8.20 -12.81 9.57
N THR A 249 -8.61 -13.98 10.05
CA THR A 249 -7.72 -14.90 10.74
C THR A 249 -6.67 -15.47 9.78
N GLY A 250 -5.41 -15.44 10.22
CA GLY A 250 -4.29 -16.06 9.55
C GLY A 250 -3.74 -17.27 10.30
N ARG A 251 -4.39 -17.73 11.37
CA ARG A 251 -3.90 -18.89 12.17
C ARG A 251 -4.14 -20.24 11.51
N ILE A 252 -5.00 -20.26 10.49
CA ILE A 252 -5.39 -21.45 9.72
C ILE A 252 -4.56 -21.56 8.44
N ASP A 253 -4.47 -22.78 7.91
CA ASP A 253 -3.94 -23.01 6.57
C ASP A 253 -4.91 -22.49 5.51
N HIS A 254 -4.38 -22.07 4.37
CA HIS A 254 -5.14 -21.47 3.27
C HIS A 254 -6.01 -20.28 3.70
N PRO A 255 -5.48 -19.30 4.45
CA PRO A 255 -6.30 -18.26 5.07
C PRO A 255 -6.98 -17.34 4.04
N LEU A 256 -6.39 -17.11 2.86
CA LEU A 256 -7.01 -16.27 1.83
C LEU A 256 -8.12 -17.00 1.07
N ALA A 257 -7.98 -18.31 0.85
CA ALA A 257 -9.05 -19.12 0.28
C ALA A 257 -10.22 -19.21 1.28
N ARG A 258 -9.93 -19.54 2.54
CA ARG A 258 -10.92 -19.64 3.62
C ARG A 258 -11.68 -18.34 3.85
N PHE A 259 -11.00 -17.20 3.86
CA PHE A 259 -11.66 -15.89 3.95
C PHE A 259 -12.58 -15.63 2.75
N GLY A 260 -12.15 -15.99 1.53
CA GLY A 260 -12.97 -15.88 0.32
C GLY A 260 -14.24 -16.74 0.37
N GLU A 261 -14.13 -17.97 0.86
CA GLU A 261 -15.25 -18.93 0.95
C GLU A 261 -16.25 -18.57 2.04
N THR A 262 -15.76 -18.19 3.22
CA THR A 262 -16.58 -18.06 4.43
C THR A 262 -17.01 -16.63 4.73
N GLY A 263 -16.26 -15.65 4.25
CA GLY A 263 -16.38 -14.26 4.69
C GLY A 263 -16.15 -14.03 6.18
N HIS A 264 -15.57 -14.99 6.90
CA HIS A 264 -15.35 -14.88 8.33
C HIS A 264 -14.23 -13.87 8.63
N GLY A 265 -14.64 -12.69 9.08
CA GLY A 265 -13.77 -11.60 9.49
C GLY A 265 -14.53 -10.30 9.59
N THR A 266 -13.82 -9.17 9.56
CA THR A 266 -14.41 -7.83 9.51
C THR A 266 -14.03 -7.13 8.23
N VAL A 267 -15.02 -6.64 7.49
CA VAL A 267 -14.82 -5.83 6.29
C VAL A 267 -15.14 -4.36 6.58
N PHE A 268 -14.17 -3.49 6.32
CA PHE A 268 -14.32 -2.04 6.27
C PHE A 268 -14.52 -1.63 4.82
N ALA A 269 -15.74 -1.22 4.50
CA ALA A 269 -16.11 -0.84 3.14
C ALA A 269 -15.71 0.60 2.85
N THR A 270 -15.25 0.85 1.62
CA THR A 270 -15.18 2.22 1.10
C THR A 270 -16.58 2.71 0.73
N ALA A 271 -16.85 4.01 0.84
CA ALA A 271 -18.16 4.62 0.53
C ALA A 271 -18.52 4.65 -0.98
N GLY A 272 -17.88 3.83 -1.82
CA GLY A 272 -18.08 3.79 -3.27
C GLY A 272 -17.23 4.80 -4.06
N ASN A 273 -17.29 4.71 -5.38
CA ASN A 273 -16.37 5.25 -6.41
C ASN A 273 -16.18 6.78 -6.51
N ALA A 274 -16.25 7.53 -5.42
CA ALA A 274 -15.63 8.86 -5.37
C ALA A 274 -14.14 8.67 -5.04
N PRO A 275 -13.19 9.13 -5.88
CA PRO A 275 -11.79 8.99 -5.55
C PRO A 275 -11.55 9.94 -4.38
N ALA A 276 -11.47 9.43 -3.16
CA ALA A 276 -10.97 10.19 -2.03
C ALA A 276 -9.55 10.77 -2.31
N ARG A 277 -8.89 10.24 -3.35
CA ARG A 277 -7.71 10.80 -4.03
C ARG A 277 -7.92 12.14 -4.75
N LYS A 278 -9.09 12.38 -5.38
CA LYS A 278 -9.47 13.71 -5.89
C LYS A 278 -9.57 14.68 -4.72
N ALA A 279 -10.16 14.28 -3.60
CA ALA A 279 -10.25 15.12 -2.39
C ALA A 279 -8.89 15.53 -1.81
N TRP A 280 -7.86 14.67 -1.87
CA TRP A 280 -6.49 15.05 -1.48
C TRP A 280 -5.82 16.02 -2.47
N LEU A 281 -6.05 15.86 -3.78
CA LEU A 281 -5.54 16.78 -4.81
C LEU A 281 -6.35 18.09 -4.91
N SER A 282 -7.61 18.09 -4.45
CA SER A 282 -8.53 19.24 -4.51
C SER A 282 -8.71 19.96 -3.17
N GLY A 283 -8.27 19.37 -2.05
CA GLY A 283 -8.39 19.93 -0.71
C GLY A 283 -7.17 20.75 -0.27
N GLY A 284 -7.36 22.07 -0.09
CA GLY A 284 -6.51 22.93 0.75
C GLY A 284 -5.08 23.23 0.28
N LEU A 285 -4.64 22.71 -0.87
CA LEU A 285 -3.27 22.89 -1.35
C LEU A 285 -3.13 24.12 -2.24
N THR A 286 -2.15 24.95 -1.91
CA THR A 286 -1.71 26.06 -2.76
C THR A 286 -0.97 25.48 -3.95
N ASP A 287 -1.49 25.72 -5.15
CA ASP A 287 -0.82 25.32 -6.39
C ASP A 287 0.55 26.04 -6.46
N ARG A 288 1.63 25.27 -6.68
CA ARG A 288 3.00 25.82 -6.77
C ARG A 288 3.36 26.32 -8.18
N GLY A 289 2.52 25.97 -9.15
CA GLY A 289 2.64 26.40 -10.54
C GLY A 289 1.50 25.89 -11.41
N SER A 290 1.63 26.12 -12.71
CA SER A 290 0.66 25.67 -13.71
C SER A 290 1.30 25.21 -15.01
N ILE A 291 0.59 24.31 -15.69
CA ILE A 291 0.94 23.82 -17.02
C ILE A 291 -0.21 24.15 -17.97
N ARG A 292 0.04 25.00 -18.97
CA ARG A 292 -0.91 25.26 -20.05
C ARG A 292 -0.82 24.17 -21.09
N ILE A 293 -1.95 23.69 -21.58
CA ILE A 293 -2.01 22.55 -22.50
C ILE A 293 -2.81 22.88 -23.76
N ASP A 294 -2.53 22.16 -24.84
CA ASP A 294 -3.29 22.26 -26.08
C ASP A 294 -4.64 21.51 -26.00
N ALA A 295 -5.47 21.69 -27.03
CA ALA A 295 -6.78 21.05 -27.11
C ALA A 295 -6.70 19.51 -27.23
N GLY A 296 -5.62 18.98 -27.82
CA GLY A 296 -5.37 17.53 -27.90
C GLY A 296 -5.09 16.92 -26.54
N ALA A 297 -4.21 17.55 -25.77
CA ALA A 297 -3.92 17.20 -24.39
C ALA A 297 -5.17 17.30 -23.51
N ALA A 298 -5.96 18.38 -23.63
CA ALA A 298 -7.19 18.52 -22.87
C ALA A 298 -8.17 17.36 -23.11
N ARG A 299 -8.34 16.93 -24.37
CA ARG A 299 -9.13 15.74 -24.73
C ARG A 299 -8.52 14.43 -24.23
N ALA A 300 -7.20 14.32 -24.24
CA ALA A 300 -6.51 13.15 -23.72
C ALA A 300 -6.72 13.02 -22.20
N LEU A 301 -6.65 14.13 -21.46
CA LEU A 301 -6.89 14.17 -20.02
C LEU A 301 -8.33 13.81 -19.68
N SER A 302 -9.32 14.34 -20.41
CA SER A 302 -10.73 13.96 -20.18
C SER A 302 -11.01 12.48 -20.47
N SER A 303 -10.19 11.85 -21.31
CA SER A 303 -10.21 10.41 -21.59
C SER A 303 -9.36 9.58 -20.60
N GLY A 304 -8.89 10.18 -19.50
CA GLY A 304 -8.12 9.51 -18.45
C GLY A 304 -6.66 9.21 -18.80
N ARG A 305 -6.08 9.88 -19.80
CA ARG A 305 -4.65 9.72 -20.16
C ARG A 305 -3.76 10.67 -19.35
N SER A 306 -2.46 10.37 -19.35
CA SER A 306 -1.45 11.22 -18.69
C SER A 306 -1.19 12.49 -19.51
N LEU A 307 -0.71 13.54 -18.85
CA LEU A 307 -0.19 14.73 -19.54
C LEU A 307 1.23 14.45 -20.03
N LEU A 308 1.42 14.43 -21.35
CA LEU A 308 2.74 14.27 -21.98
C LEU A 308 3.36 15.64 -22.32
N PRO A 309 4.71 15.75 -22.39
CA PRO A 309 5.37 17.00 -22.76
C PRO A 309 4.91 17.57 -24.11
N ALA A 310 4.67 16.71 -25.10
CA ALA A 310 4.22 17.09 -26.44
C ALA A 310 2.92 17.91 -26.46
N GLY A 311 2.06 17.74 -25.46
CA GLY A 311 0.78 18.45 -25.36
C GLY A 311 0.79 19.65 -24.41
N ALA A 312 1.94 19.96 -23.81
CA ALA A 312 2.14 21.16 -23.00
C ALA A 312 2.57 22.33 -23.90
N ILE A 313 2.07 23.52 -23.58
CA ILE A 313 2.34 24.79 -24.28
C ILE A 313 3.26 25.67 -23.43
N GLU A 314 3.01 25.73 -22.11
CA GLU A 314 3.69 26.67 -21.22
C GLU A 314 3.80 26.09 -19.81
N ILE A 315 4.92 26.38 -19.13
CA ILE A 315 5.16 26.09 -17.72
C ILE A 315 5.28 27.41 -16.98
N ALA A 316 4.53 27.57 -15.90
CA ALA A 316 4.56 28.77 -15.07
C ALA A 316 4.66 28.41 -13.58
N GLY A 317 5.36 29.25 -12.82
CA GLY A 317 5.62 29.05 -11.40
C GLY A 317 6.96 28.36 -11.11
N ASP A 318 7.27 28.23 -9.84
CA ASP A 318 8.50 27.60 -9.34
C ASP A 318 8.12 26.40 -8.48
N PHE A 319 8.02 25.26 -9.15
CA PHE A 319 7.63 24.00 -8.56
C PHE A 319 8.72 22.97 -8.77
N VAL A 320 8.74 22.03 -7.86
CA VAL A 320 9.59 20.85 -7.94
C VAL A 320 8.75 19.61 -8.12
N ARG A 321 9.38 18.50 -8.51
CA ARG A 321 8.73 17.19 -8.59
C ARG A 321 8.01 16.88 -7.28
N GLY A 322 6.80 16.37 -7.41
CA GLY A 322 5.91 16.08 -6.28
C GLY A 322 5.06 17.26 -5.83
N ASP A 323 5.32 18.48 -6.30
CA ASP A 323 4.44 19.62 -6.05
C ASP A 323 3.13 19.49 -6.82
N LEU A 324 2.08 20.08 -6.24
CA LEU A 324 0.79 20.20 -6.90
C LEU A 324 0.85 21.31 -7.94
N VAL A 325 0.53 20.97 -9.19
CA VAL A 325 0.43 21.92 -10.31
C VAL A 325 -0.99 21.93 -10.87
N ARG A 326 -1.44 23.12 -11.26
CA ARG A 326 -2.72 23.30 -11.95
C ARG A 326 -2.53 23.09 -13.44
N ILE A 327 -3.41 22.33 -14.07
CA ILE A 327 -3.41 22.14 -15.51
C ILE A 327 -4.51 23.01 -16.10
N ILE A 328 -4.14 23.92 -16.99
CA ILE A 328 -5.03 24.92 -17.59
C ILE A 328 -5.13 24.72 -19.10
N ASP A 329 -6.34 24.87 -19.65
CA ASP A 329 -6.53 24.87 -21.10
C ASP A 329 -6.04 26.18 -21.76
N ALA A 330 -6.12 26.25 -23.08
CA ALA A 330 -5.71 27.42 -23.86
C ALA A 330 -6.46 28.71 -23.48
N ASN A 331 -7.65 28.61 -22.88
CA ASN A 331 -8.45 29.75 -22.42
C ASN A 331 -8.15 30.12 -20.96
N GLY A 332 -7.15 29.47 -20.34
CA GLY A 332 -6.77 29.70 -18.95
C GLY A 332 -7.70 29.03 -17.92
N ARG A 333 -8.66 28.20 -18.37
CA ARG A 333 -9.56 27.51 -17.46
C ARG A 333 -8.84 26.30 -16.87
N ALA A 334 -8.93 26.14 -15.55
CA ALA A 334 -8.40 24.97 -14.87
C ALA A 334 -9.21 23.72 -15.25
N VAL A 335 -8.53 22.71 -15.80
CA VAL A 335 -9.16 21.44 -16.23
C VAL A 335 -8.77 20.27 -15.36
N ALA A 336 -7.62 20.37 -14.68
CA ALA A 336 -7.15 19.34 -13.76
C ALA A 336 -6.15 19.91 -12.75
N ARG A 337 -5.85 19.13 -11.71
CA ARG A 337 -4.67 19.30 -10.85
C ARG A 337 -3.93 17.98 -10.75
N GLY A 338 -2.62 18.02 -10.57
CA GLY A 338 -1.85 16.80 -10.37
C GLY A 338 -0.46 17.06 -9.85
N LEU A 339 0.25 15.98 -9.53
CA LEU A 339 1.62 16.05 -9.06
C LEU A 339 2.59 16.12 -10.23
N ALA A 340 3.49 17.10 -10.21
CA ALA A 340 4.53 17.23 -11.21
C ALA A 340 5.52 16.06 -11.14
N GLU A 341 5.85 15.47 -12.29
CA GLU A 341 6.89 14.43 -12.40
C GLU A 341 8.28 15.02 -12.64
N TYR A 342 8.37 16.33 -12.92
CA TYR A 342 9.60 17.08 -13.16
C TYR A 342 9.61 18.38 -12.35
N ASP A 343 10.79 18.91 -12.11
CA ASP A 343 10.96 20.28 -11.63
C ASP A 343 10.63 21.28 -12.75
N ALA A 344 10.28 22.52 -12.42
CA ALA A 344 9.83 23.52 -13.38
C ALA A 344 10.85 23.78 -14.50
N GLY A 345 12.15 23.81 -14.17
CA GLY A 345 13.23 23.98 -15.14
C GLY A 345 13.30 22.85 -16.16
N ASP A 346 13.25 21.60 -15.71
CA ASP A 346 13.25 20.44 -16.61
C ASP A 346 11.95 20.33 -17.41
N ALA A 347 10.81 20.62 -16.79
CA ALA A 347 9.53 20.69 -17.48
C ALA A 347 9.56 21.72 -18.62
N ALA A 348 10.13 22.91 -18.37
CA ALA A 348 10.26 23.97 -19.37
C ALA A 348 11.14 23.56 -20.56
N ARG A 349 12.21 22.79 -20.33
CA ARG A 349 13.11 22.28 -21.39
C ARG A 349 12.42 21.31 -22.34
N ILE A 350 11.40 20.59 -21.88
CA ILE A 350 10.76 19.50 -22.65
C ILE A 350 9.35 19.80 -23.16
N VAL A 351 8.81 20.98 -22.85
CA VAL A 351 7.49 21.42 -23.33
C VAL A 351 7.41 21.39 -24.85
N GLY A 352 6.33 20.80 -25.37
CA GLY A 352 6.08 20.65 -26.80
C GLY A 352 6.95 19.59 -27.48
N ARG A 353 7.80 18.85 -26.75
CA ARG A 353 8.75 17.88 -27.33
C ARG A 353 8.21 16.46 -27.30
N ARG A 354 8.65 15.64 -28.27
CA ARG A 354 8.28 14.22 -28.35
C ARG A 354 9.11 13.39 -27.39
N SER A 355 8.59 12.21 -27.03
CA SER A 355 9.18 11.34 -25.99
C SER A 355 10.59 10.85 -26.31
N ASP A 356 10.92 10.68 -27.58
CA ASP A 356 12.22 10.29 -28.10
C ASP A 356 13.28 11.40 -28.00
N GLU A 357 12.87 12.67 -27.90
CA GLU A 357 13.78 13.82 -27.76
C GLU A 357 14.14 14.12 -26.30
N LEU A 358 13.38 13.59 -25.34
CA LEU A 358 13.46 14.02 -23.94
C LEU A 358 14.80 13.67 -23.28
N ALA A 359 15.36 12.50 -23.59
CA ALA A 359 16.59 12.03 -22.96
C ALA A 359 17.75 12.99 -23.24
N ASP A 360 17.90 13.38 -24.50
CA ASP A 360 18.95 14.30 -24.95
C ASP A 360 18.76 15.70 -24.37
N LEU A 361 17.50 16.17 -24.30
CA LEU A 361 17.19 17.47 -23.74
C LEU A 361 17.41 17.56 -22.26
N LEU A 362 17.24 16.47 -21.51
CA LEU A 362 17.36 16.43 -20.06
C LEU A 362 18.76 16.03 -19.59
N GLY A 363 19.46 15.21 -20.37
CA GLY A 363 20.73 14.58 -19.99
C GLY A 363 20.56 13.32 -19.13
N TYR A 364 19.33 12.80 -18.99
CA TYR A 364 19.01 11.60 -18.22
C TYR A 364 17.75 10.93 -18.75
N ALA A 365 17.50 9.68 -18.33
CA ALA A 365 16.35 8.90 -18.79
C ALA A 365 15.01 9.58 -18.42
N PRO A 366 14.14 9.88 -19.41
CA PRO A 366 12.92 10.64 -19.17
C PRO A 366 11.87 9.80 -18.42
N ARG A 367 11.04 10.48 -17.64
CA ARG A 367 9.83 9.92 -17.04
C ARG A 367 8.71 9.85 -18.06
N SER A 368 7.76 8.94 -17.82
CA SER A 368 6.68 8.64 -18.76
C SER A 368 5.68 9.76 -19.05
N ALA A 369 5.66 10.85 -18.25
CA ALA A 369 4.67 11.93 -18.36
C ALA A 369 5.15 13.18 -17.58
N LEU A 370 4.64 14.37 -17.92
CA LEU A 370 4.76 15.58 -17.09
C LEU A 370 3.91 15.46 -15.82
N VAL A 371 2.69 14.93 -15.99
CA VAL A 371 1.78 14.58 -14.89
C VAL A 371 1.16 13.23 -15.22
N HIS A 372 1.43 12.21 -14.42
CA HIS A 372 0.88 10.88 -14.66
C HIS A 372 -0.62 10.85 -14.35
N ARG A 373 -1.44 10.18 -15.18
CA ARG A 373 -2.91 10.05 -14.98
C ARG A 373 -3.33 9.57 -13.59
N ASN A 374 -2.46 8.81 -12.95
CA ASN A 374 -2.71 8.22 -11.63
C ASN A 374 -2.46 9.20 -10.48
N HIS A 375 -1.81 10.34 -10.77
CA HIS A 375 -1.47 11.40 -9.82
C HIS A 375 -2.17 12.70 -10.25
N MET A 376 -3.35 12.59 -10.85
CA MET A 376 -4.11 13.69 -11.45
C MET A 376 -5.60 13.56 -11.13
N ALA A 377 -6.23 14.71 -10.91
CA ALA A 377 -7.66 14.88 -10.66
C ALA A 377 -8.22 15.90 -11.65
N LEU A 378 -9.22 15.51 -12.44
CA LEU A 378 -10.00 16.43 -13.27
C LEU A 378 -10.89 17.33 -12.39
N LEU A 379 -11.04 18.59 -12.80
CA LEU A 379 -11.84 19.63 -12.13
C LEU A 379 -13.24 19.81 -12.74
#